data_AF-A0A1F3Y4Q7-F1
#
_entry.id   AF-A0A1F3Y4Q7-F1
#
_cell.length_a   1.000
_cell.length_b   1.000
_cell.length_c   1.000
_cell.angle_alpha   90.00
_cell.angle_beta   90.00
_cell.angle_gamma   90.00
#
_symmetry.space_group_name_H-M   'P 1'
#
loop_
_entity.id
_entity.type
_entity.pdbx_description
1 polymer ?
#
loop_
_entity_poly.entity_id
_entity_poly.type
_entity_poly.pdbx_seq_one_letter_code
_entity_poly.pdbx_strand_id
1 'polypeptide(L)'
;MKDCPANAITITKVGDKKFEATFDLDHCIYCAQCVDSCNRDALSTTKVFELAQLDRKLLKVTFHVKETPKTPDPDSQGTPPAASG
;
A
#
# COMPACT_ATOMS: atom_id res chain seq x y z
N MET A 1 -11.03 -2.87 -1.07
CA MET A 1 -10.80 -4.31 -1.32
C MET A 1 -12.16 -4.95 -1.58
N LYS A 2 -12.34 -5.71 -2.67
CA LYS A 2 -13.67 -6.27 -3.00
C LYS A 2 -14.13 -7.33 -2.00
N ASP A 3 -13.18 -8.10 -1.47
CA ASP A 3 -13.49 -9.31 -0.68
C ASP A 3 -13.58 -9.04 0.82
N CYS A 4 -13.56 -7.77 1.26
CA CYS A 4 -13.76 -7.44 2.66
C CYS A 4 -15.27 -7.36 2.97
N PRO A 5 -15.84 -8.27 3.79
CA PRO A 5 -17.28 -8.27 4.07
C PRO A 5 -17.76 -7.03 4.84
N ALA A 6 -16.85 -6.36 5.56
CA ALA A 6 -17.15 -5.17 6.36
C ALA A 6 -16.72 -3.85 5.70
N ASN A 7 -16.19 -3.89 4.46
CA ASN A 7 -15.61 -2.72 3.78
C ASN A 7 -14.50 -2.00 4.58
N ALA A 8 -13.78 -2.72 5.45
CA ALA A 8 -12.81 -2.16 6.39
C ALA A 8 -11.40 -1.90 5.83
N ILE A 9 -11.19 -2.11 4.53
CA ILE A 9 -9.89 -1.93 3.87
C ILE A 9 -10.04 -1.23 2.52
N THR A 10 -9.28 -0.15 2.35
CA THR A 10 -9.14 0.61 1.12
C THR A 10 -7.72 0.46 0.58
N ILE A 11 -7.61 0.11 -0.71
CA ILE A 11 -6.32 0.08 -1.43
C ILE A 11 -6.30 1.26 -2.39
N THR A 12 -5.35 2.17 -2.21
CA THR A 12 -5.22 3.39 -3.00
C THR A 12 -3.98 3.31 -3.87
N LYS A 13 -4.11 3.51 -5.18
CA LYS A 13 -2.95 3.66 -6.06
C LYS A 13 -2.40 5.07 -5.91
N VAL A 14 -1.15 5.19 -5.49
CA VAL A 14 -0.46 6.47 -5.24
C VAL A 14 0.67 6.75 -6.24
N GLY A 15 0.92 5.84 -7.18
CA GLY A 15 1.89 6.01 -8.26
C GLY A 15 1.98 4.78 -9.16
N ASP A 16 2.93 4.77 -10.10
CA ASP A 16 3.15 3.57 -10.91
C ASP A 16 3.62 2.41 -10.03
N LYS A 17 2.86 1.32 -10.04
CA LYS A 17 3.04 0.14 -9.17
C LYS A 17 3.18 0.45 -7.67
N LYS A 18 2.70 1.62 -7.22
CA LYS A 18 2.75 2.07 -5.82
C LYS A 18 1.34 2.12 -5.24
N PHE A 19 1.12 1.42 -4.13
CA PHE A 19 -0.18 1.29 -3.49
C PHE A 19 -0.06 1.47 -1.98
N GLU A 20 -1.01 2.17 -1.38
CA GLU A 20 -1.19 2.27 0.06
C GLU A 20 -2.41 1.47 0.49
N ALA A 21 -2.34 0.87 1.68
CA ALA A 21 -3.45 0.16 2.28
C ALA A 21 -3.89 0.92 3.54
N THR A 22 -5.16 1.30 3.59
CA THR A 22 -5.77 1.89 4.79
C THR A 22 -6.78 0.91 5.38
N PHE A 23 -6.65 0.63 6.67
CA PHE A 23 -7.53 -0.24 7.44
C PHE A 23 -8.30 0.57 8.47
N ASP A 24 -9.62 0.44 8.48
CA ASP A 24 -10.51 0.96 9.53
C ASP A 24 -10.77 -0.20 10.53
N LEU A 25 -9.91 -0.33 11.55
CA LEU A 25 -9.89 -1.46 12.50
C LEU A 25 -11.15 -1.53 13.38
N ASP A 26 -11.89 -0.44 13.48
CA ASP A 26 -13.18 -0.37 14.15
C ASP A 26 -14.33 -1.02 13.33
N HIS A 27 -14.13 -1.22 12.02
CA HIS A 27 -15.05 -1.95 11.15
C HIS A 27 -14.56 -3.38 10.86
N CYS A 28 -13.26 -3.63 10.97
CA CYS A 28 -12.67 -4.92 10.65
C CYS A 28 -13.20 -6.03 11.57
N ILE A 29 -13.72 -7.11 10.98
CA ILE A 29 -14.15 -8.31 11.71
C ILE A 29 -13.08 -9.41 11.79
N TYR A 30 -11.84 -9.09 11.40
CA TYR A 30 -10.67 -9.99 11.50
C TYR A 30 -10.82 -11.36 10.81
N CYS A 31 -11.66 -11.45 9.77
CA CYS A 31 -11.94 -12.71 9.04
C CYS A 31 -10.83 -13.19 8.08
N ALA A 32 -9.74 -12.42 7.92
CA ALA A 32 -8.61 -12.70 7.03
C ALA A 32 -8.90 -12.82 5.51
N GLN A 33 -10.14 -12.60 5.05
CA GLN A 33 -10.47 -12.72 3.62
C GLN A 33 -9.64 -11.82 2.70
N CYS A 34 -9.22 -10.63 3.17
CA CYS A 34 -8.34 -9.76 2.40
C CYS A 34 -6.92 -10.31 2.21
N VAL A 35 -6.46 -11.16 3.14
CA VAL A 35 -5.17 -11.86 3.04
C VAL A 35 -5.30 -13.00 2.05
N ASP A 36 -6.31 -13.87 2.22
CA ASP A 36 -6.50 -15.06 1.38
C ASP A 36 -6.73 -14.74 -0.10
N SER A 37 -7.42 -13.63 -0.38
CA SER A 37 -7.71 -13.18 -1.76
C SER A 37 -6.58 -12.36 -2.38
N CYS A 38 -5.53 -12.00 -1.63
CA CYS A 38 -4.46 -11.15 -2.13
C CYS A 38 -3.57 -11.90 -3.12
N ASN A 39 -3.77 -11.70 -4.43
CA ASN A 39 -2.96 -12.32 -5.48
C ASN A 39 -1.51 -11.79 -5.60
N ARG A 40 -1.05 -10.96 -4.65
CA ARG A 40 0.29 -10.39 -4.59
C ARG A 40 1.05 -10.74 -3.32
N ASP A 41 0.44 -11.50 -2.40
CA ASP A 41 0.98 -11.79 -1.06
C ASP A 41 1.41 -10.50 -0.30
N ALA A 42 0.72 -9.39 -0.57
CA ALA A 42 1.08 -8.07 -0.02
C ALA A 42 0.52 -7.85 1.39
N LEU A 43 -0.41 -8.69 1.83
CA LEU A 43 -1.11 -8.59 3.11
C LEU A 43 -0.86 -9.85 3.92
N SER A 44 -0.76 -9.70 5.24
CA SER A 44 -0.65 -10.82 6.18
C SER A 44 -1.34 -10.46 7.49
N THR A 45 -1.76 -11.48 8.25
CA THR A 45 -2.21 -11.30 9.63
C THR A 45 -1.01 -11.25 10.56
N THR A 46 -1.17 -10.54 11.68
CA THR A 46 -0.16 -10.52 12.75
C THR A 46 -0.72 -11.24 13.97
N LYS A 47 0.16 -11.49 14.96
CA LYS A 47 -0.25 -11.99 16.28
C LYS A 47 -0.57 -10.86 17.27
N VAL A 48 -0.58 -9.60 16.83
CA VAL A 48 -0.87 -8.45 17.69
C VAL A 48 -2.38 -8.35 17.86
N PHE A 49 -2.87 -8.55 19.09
CA PHE A 49 -4.31 -8.51 19.42
C PHE A 49 -4.68 -7.40 20.40
N GLU A 50 -3.70 -6.80 21.09
CA GLU A 50 -3.90 -5.69 22.03
C GLU A 50 -4.00 -4.35 21.28
N LEU A 51 -5.06 -4.21 20.46
CA LEU A 51 -5.28 -3.05 19.58
C LEU A 51 -6.17 -1.97 20.22
N ALA A 52 -6.44 -2.05 21.53
CA ALA A 52 -7.32 -1.10 22.21
C ALA A 52 -6.77 0.33 22.12
N GLN A 53 -7.62 1.27 21.72
CA GLN A 53 -7.30 2.70 21.61
C GLN A 53 -8.40 3.54 22.27
N LEU A 54 -8.03 4.70 22.83
CA LEU A 54 -8.97 5.63 23.45
C LEU A 54 -9.63 6.60 22.44
N ASP A 55 -8.92 6.94 21.36
CA ASP A 55 -9.43 7.77 20.28
C ASP A 55 -9.73 6.87 19.06
N ARG A 56 -10.97 6.94 18.55
CA ARG A 56 -11.40 6.22 17.36
C ARG A 56 -10.51 6.50 16.15
N LYS A 57 -9.91 7.68 16.05
CA LYS A 57 -8.99 8.03 14.95
C LYS A 57 -7.76 7.12 14.90
N LEU A 58 -7.32 6.61 16.04
CA LEU A 58 -6.17 5.71 16.15
C LEU A 58 -6.49 4.28 15.67
N LEU A 59 -7.77 3.96 15.47
CA LEU A 59 -8.20 2.69 14.87
C LEU A 59 -8.14 2.73 13.33
N LYS A 60 -7.77 3.86 12.72
CA LYS A 60 -7.51 3.97 11.30
C LYS A 60 -6.01 3.93 11.02
N VAL A 61 -5.55 2.88 10.35
CA VAL A 61 -4.12 2.64 10.10
C VAL A 61 -3.84 2.67 8.60
N THR A 62 -2.89 3.49 8.17
CA THR A 62 -2.43 3.55 6.78
C THR A 62 -1.01 3.03 6.65
N PHE A 63 -0.81 2.06 5.77
CA PHE A 63 0.49 1.54 5.35
C PHE A 63 0.94 2.31 4.11
N HIS A 64 1.89 3.21 4.33
CA HIS A 64 2.46 4.05 3.29
C HIS A 64 3.53 3.32 2.48
N VAL A 65 3.64 3.68 1.20
CA VAL A 65 4.71 3.18 0.34
C VAL A 65 6.04 3.70 0.88
N LYS A 66 6.98 2.80 1.19
CA LYS A 66 8.37 3.21 1.45
C LYS A 66 9.00 3.64 0.14
N GLU A 67 9.48 4.88 0.06
CA GLU A 67 10.26 5.31 -1.09
C GLU A 67 11.59 4.55 -1.12
N THR A 68 11.82 3.79 -2.19
CA THR A 68 13.17 3.35 -2.55
C THR A 68 13.86 4.49 -3.30
N PRO A 69 15.12 4.85 -2.95
CA PRO A 69 15.88 5.83 -3.72
C PRO A 69 15.96 5.38 -5.18
N LYS A 70 15.49 6.23 -6.10
CA LYS A 70 15.50 5.94 -7.53
C LYS A 70 16.96 5.99 -8.03
N THR A 71 17.54 4.86 -8.41
CA THR A 71 18.76 4.86 -9.23
C THR A 71 18.43 5.61 -10.53
N PRO A 72 19.22 6.59 -10.98
CA PRO A 72 18.91 7.34 -12.20
C PRO A 72 18.76 6.42 -13.41
N ASP A 73 17.73 6.67 -14.22
CA ASP A 73 17.48 5.95 -15.47
C ASP A 73 18.68 6.18 -16.44
N PRO A 74 19.33 5.11 -16.94
CA PRO A 74 20.48 5.23 -17.84
C PRO A 74 20.12 5.88 -19.20
N ASP A 75 18.83 5.89 -19.55
CA ASP A 75 18.34 6.44 -20.82
C ASP A 75 18.10 7.96 -20.80
N SER A 76 18.45 8.67 -19.71
CA SER A 76 18.33 10.13 -19.63
C SER A 76 19.52 10.89 -20.23
N GLN A 77 20.51 10.20 -20.80
CA GLN A 77 21.59 10.83 -21.57
C GLN A 77 21.08 11.15 -22.98
N GLY A 78 20.49 12.33 -23.11
CA GLY A 78 20.09 12.89 -24.39
C GLY A 78 21.23 12.82 -25.40
N THR A 79 20.94 12.25 -26.57
CA THR A 79 21.80 12.23 -27.74
C THR A 79 22.35 13.64 -27.98
N PRO A 80 23.68 13.86 -27.96
CA PRO A 80 24.23 15.14 -28.38
C PRO A 80 23.92 15.35 -29.87
N PRO A 81 23.55 16.57 -30.29
CA PRO A 81 23.28 16.83 -31.69
C PRO A 81 24.54 16.58 -32.53
N ALA A 82 24.37 15.89 -33.65
CA ALA A 82 25.42 15.68 -34.63
C ALA A 82 25.95 17.06 -35.11
N ALA A 83 27.22 17.33 -34.86
CA ALA A 83 27.89 18.52 -35.37
C ALA A 83 28.20 18.30 -36.86
N SER A 84 27.57 19.11 -37.71
CA SER A 84 27.90 19.32 -39.11
C SER A 84 28.91 20.46 -39.23
N GLY A 85 30.04 20.21 -39.91
CA GLY A 85 31.03 21.24 -40.26
C GLY A 85 32.45 20.72 -40.34
#